data_AF-W2N9C7-F1
#
_entry.id   AF-W2N9C7-F1
#
_cell.length_a   1.000
_cell.length_b   1.000
_cell.length_c   1.000
_cell.angle_alpha   90.00
_cell.angle_beta   90.00
_cell.angle_gamma   90.00
#
_symmetry.space_group_name_H-M   'P 1'
#
loop_
_entity.id
_entity.type
_entity.pdbx_description
1 polymer ?
#
loop_
_entity_poly.entity_id
_entity_poly.type
_entity_poly.pdbx_seq_one_letter_code
_entity_poly.pdbx_strand_id
1 'polypeptide(L)'
;MKRKQPDEKATTPSTSKPSKQRKQSKKIPKQQRVGNFRSYYTYRLGQKHQGELEDDPRLAALDKTWFEGKRGLDVGCNSGEFTITIAKRLDPSYLLGVDVDPQLISRARGHLKDILRQEQIEKAFVEIPAVKSTAKNEDGPVASAADGEKESMNEEEEGSKKNDGGDVFANDMPLSFKLWKPSTQTQTTVPRAIGKAAVGSKFPLNVVFKREDIVSDAHAGKDYDFITCFSVTKWIHLFHGDEGIKKVFAKIYELLAPGGRLILEPQPWKSYHKRKFTSEVTATNYPKIQLRPKDFPKHLVESVGFRSCEFLEVCQTSSKGFRRPVYVAQK
;
A
#
# COMPACT_ATOMS: atom_id res chain seq x y z
N MET A 1 71.18 -6.62 43.92
CA MET A 1 70.59 -6.94 45.25
C MET A 1 69.88 -5.70 45.79
N LYS A 2 68.66 -5.88 46.34
CA LYS A 2 67.90 -5.01 47.28
C LYS A 2 67.31 -3.68 46.72
N ARG A 3 65.98 -3.63 46.50
CA ARG A 3 64.88 -3.03 47.35
C ARG A 3 64.80 -1.50 47.21
N LYS A 4 63.84 -0.87 46.51
CA LYS A 4 62.37 -0.67 46.70
C LYS A 4 62.00 0.32 47.85
N GLN A 5 61.20 1.33 47.47
CA GLN A 5 60.29 2.23 48.23
C GLN A 5 60.75 3.69 48.46
N PRO A 6 59.83 4.66 48.71
CA PRO A 6 58.82 5.21 47.78
C PRO A 6 58.79 6.76 47.85
N ASP A 7 58.00 7.47 47.02
CA ASP A 7 57.60 8.84 47.37
C ASP A 7 56.14 9.11 46.98
N GLU A 8 55.38 9.54 47.97
CA GLU A 8 53.98 9.94 47.91
C GLU A 8 53.84 11.43 47.58
N LYS A 9 52.82 11.71 46.74
CA LYS A 9 51.91 12.87 46.75
C LYS A 9 52.48 14.30 46.62
N ALA A 10 52.07 14.94 45.53
CA ALA A 10 51.58 16.31 45.58
C ALA A 10 50.32 16.45 44.70
N THR A 11 49.16 16.50 45.34
CA THR A 11 47.86 16.86 44.76
C THR A 11 47.77 18.38 44.58
N THR A 12 47.52 18.84 43.36
CA THR A 12 47.06 20.20 43.06
C THR A 12 45.68 20.14 42.39
N PRO A 13 44.76 21.07 42.71
CA PRO A 13 43.36 20.97 42.29
C PRO A 13 43.19 21.51 40.87
N SER A 14 42.82 20.66 39.91
CA SER A 14 42.45 21.10 38.56
C SER A 14 40.98 21.57 38.56
N THR A 15 40.80 22.85 38.23
CA THR A 15 39.51 23.51 38.02
C THR A 15 38.76 22.88 36.83
N SER A 16 37.58 22.32 37.10
CA SER A 16 36.71 21.74 36.07
C SER A 16 35.98 22.83 35.28
N LYS A 17 36.27 22.96 33.97
CA LYS A 17 35.41 23.68 33.02
C LYS A 17 34.26 22.78 32.57
N PRO A 18 33.01 23.27 32.48
CA PRO A 18 31.88 22.46 32.07
C PRO A 18 31.94 22.15 30.57
N SER A 19 31.98 20.87 30.22
CA SER A 19 31.93 20.41 28.83
C SER A 19 30.50 20.56 28.28
N LYS A 20 30.37 21.26 27.16
CA LYS A 20 29.11 21.38 26.42
C LYS A 20 28.70 19.99 25.91
N GLN A 21 27.69 19.39 26.54
CA GLN A 21 27.07 18.15 26.04
C GLN A 21 26.44 18.42 24.68
N ARG A 22 27.09 17.89 23.64
CA ARG A 22 26.62 17.92 22.26
C ARG A 22 25.39 17.01 22.18
N LYS A 23 24.19 17.60 22.09
CA LYS A 23 22.93 16.86 21.89
C LYS A 23 23.08 15.95 20.67
N GLN A 24 23.24 14.65 20.90
CA GLN A 24 23.18 13.66 19.83
C GLN A 24 21.76 13.70 19.29
N SER A 25 21.59 14.13 18.03
CA SER A 25 20.33 13.97 17.33
C SER A 25 20.01 12.47 17.32
N LYS A 26 18.87 12.09 17.91
CA LYS A 26 18.35 10.73 17.81
C LYS A 26 18.21 10.43 16.32
N LYS A 27 19.13 9.64 15.76
CA LYS A 27 19.04 9.17 14.38
C LYS A 27 17.73 8.40 14.28
N ILE A 28 16.79 8.91 13.49
CA ILE A 28 15.57 8.19 13.14
C ILE A 28 16.00 6.82 12.60
N PRO A 29 15.48 5.69 13.12
CA PRO A 29 15.84 4.38 12.63
C PRO A 29 15.64 4.34 11.11
N LYS A 30 16.69 4.01 10.35
CA LYS A 30 16.56 3.85 8.90
C LYS A 30 15.52 2.76 8.65
N GLN A 31 14.41 3.14 8.02
CA GLN A 31 13.34 2.20 7.66
C GLN A 31 13.94 1.02 6.89
N GLN A 32 13.76 -0.19 7.43
CA GLN A 32 14.34 -1.41 6.88
C GLN A 32 13.71 -1.67 5.50
N ARG A 33 14.54 -1.87 4.47
CA ARG A 33 14.06 -2.11 3.09
C ARG A 33 13.56 -3.54 2.96
N VAL A 34 12.24 -3.75 3.11
CA VAL A 34 11.54 -5.04 3.04
C VAL A 34 10.95 -5.33 1.64
N GLY A 35 11.66 -4.95 0.58
CA GLY A 35 11.15 -5.14 -0.80
C GLY A 35 10.06 -4.15 -1.22
N ASN A 36 9.86 -3.08 -0.45
CA ASN A 36 8.99 -1.94 -0.66
C ASN A 36 9.49 -1.01 -1.78
N PHE A 37 9.48 -1.49 -3.04
CA PHE A 37 9.87 -0.66 -4.19
C PHE A 37 8.75 0.31 -4.56
N ARG A 38 9.02 1.62 -4.52
CA ARG A 38 8.06 2.68 -4.88
C ARG A 38 7.61 2.65 -6.34
N SER A 39 8.43 2.11 -7.23
CA SER A 39 8.16 2.01 -8.68
C SER A 39 7.97 0.56 -9.12
N TYR A 40 7.43 -0.29 -8.23
CA TYR A 40 7.30 -1.72 -8.49
C TYR A 40 6.56 -2.01 -9.79
N TYR A 41 5.40 -1.40 -9.99
CA TYR A 41 4.57 -1.65 -11.17
C TYR A 41 5.18 -1.08 -12.46
N THR A 42 5.78 0.11 -12.40
CA THR A 42 6.55 0.66 -13.54
C THR A 42 7.70 -0.25 -13.95
N TYR A 43 8.40 -0.86 -13.00
CA TYR A 43 9.47 -1.82 -13.30
C TYR A 43 8.93 -3.19 -13.75
N ARG A 44 7.77 -3.59 -13.24
CA ARG A 44 7.12 -4.88 -13.54
C ARG A 44 6.56 -4.94 -14.96
N LEU A 45 5.78 -3.93 -15.35
CA LEU A 45 4.90 -3.94 -16.53
C LEU A 45 5.56 -3.44 -17.82
N GLY A 46 6.88 -3.20 -17.81
CA GLY A 46 7.60 -2.68 -18.98
C GLY A 46 6.91 -1.47 -19.62
N GLN A 47 7.03 -1.32 -20.93
CA GLN A 47 6.27 -0.34 -21.72
C GLN A 47 5.67 -1.03 -22.94
N LYS A 48 4.39 -0.80 -23.20
CA LYS A 48 3.67 -1.25 -24.39
C LYS A 48 3.90 -0.29 -25.56
N HIS A 49 3.74 1.00 -25.27
CA HIS A 49 4.05 2.14 -26.14
C HIS A 49 4.73 3.24 -25.32
N GLN A 50 5.23 4.30 -25.97
CA GLN A 50 5.91 5.39 -25.26
C GLN A 50 4.99 6.03 -24.22
N GLY A 51 5.31 5.83 -22.93
CA GLY A 51 4.54 6.36 -21.80
C GLY A 51 3.38 5.48 -21.33
N GLU A 52 3.06 4.38 -22.01
CA GLU A 52 1.99 3.46 -21.64
C GLU A 52 2.56 2.12 -21.14
N LEU A 53 2.18 1.72 -19.92
CA LEU A 53 2.57 0.43 -19.35
C LEU A 53 1.76 -0.69 -20.00
N GLU A 54 2.31 -1.91 -20.03
CA GLU A 54 1.55 -3.06 -20.51
C GLU A 54 0.48 -3.50 -19.48
N ASP A 55 -0.51 -4.26 -19.95
CA ASP A 55 -1.50 -4.87 -19.07
C ASP A 55 -0.84 -5.94 -18.19
N ASP A 56 -1.19 -5.99 -16.90
CA ASP A 56 -0.59 -6.98 -16.02
C ASP A 56 -1.06 -8.40 -16.39
N PRO A 57 -0.14 -9.28 -16.84
CA PRO A 57 -0.49 -10.61 -17.35
C PRO A 57 -1.10 -11.51 -16.28
N ARG A 58 -0.94 -11.17 -14.99
CA ARG A 58 -1.63 -11.89 -13.92
C ARG A 58 -3.12 -11.78 -14.05
N LEU A 59 -3.66 -10.63 -14.46
CA LEU A 59 -5.10 -10.43 -14.55
C LEU A 59 -5.77 -11.41 -15.52
N ALA A 60 -5.11 -11.71 -16.65
CA ALA A 60 -5.62 -12.64 -17.65
C ALA A 60 -5.70 -14.10 -17.15
N ALA A 61 -4.84 -14.47 -16.19
CA ALA A 61 -4.84 -15.79 -15.59
C ALA A 61 -5.88 -15.96 -14.47
N LEU A 62 -6.59 -14.88 -14.08
CA LEU A 62 -7.58 -14.91 -13.02
C LEU A 62 -8.98 -15.16 -13.57
N ASP A 63 -9.67 -16.16 -13.03
CA ASP A 63 -11.09 -16.39 -13.30
C ASP A 63 -11.94 -15.41 -12.49
N LYS A 64 -12.71 -14.58 -13.20
CA LYS A 64 -13.59 -13.56 -12.61
C LYS A 64 -14.55 -14.14 -11.57
N THR A 65 -15.02 -15.37 -11.73
CA THR A 65 -15.99 -16.00 -10.82
C THR A 65 -15.44 -16.23 -9.40
N TRP A 66 -14.11 -16.21 -9.23
CA TRP A 66 -13.48 -16.32 -7.92
C TRP A 66 -13.50 -15.00 -7.13
N PHE A 67 -13.79 -13.89 -7.81
CA PHE A 67 -13.71 -12.54 -7.26
C PHE A 67 -15.07 -11.85 -7.26
N GLU A 68 -15.91 -12.06 -8.29
CA GLU A 68 -17.16 -11.33 -8.46
C GLU A 68 -18.12 -11.52 -7.29
N GLY A 69 -18.50 -10.41 -6.65
CA GLY A 69 -19.33 -10.40 -5.44
C GLY A 69 -18.65 -10.99 -4.19
N LYS A 70 -17.36 -11.33 -4.25
CA LYS A 70 -16.61 -12.01 -3.19
C LYS A 70 -15.82 -11.04 -2.29
N ARG A 71 -15.52 -11.48 -1.07
CA ARG A 71 -14.72 -10.75 -0.08
C ARG A 71 -13.26 -11.16 -0.17
N GLY A 72 -12.39 -10.20 -0.43
CA GLY A 72 -10.97 -10.41 -0.71
C GLY A 72 -9.99 -9.79 0.27
N LEU A 73 -8.82 -10.40 0.38
CA LEU A 73 -7.61 -9.83 0.99
C LEU A 73 -6.44 -9.91 0.00
N ASP A 74 -5.72 -8.82 -0.19
CA ASP A 74 -4.49 -8.75 -0.98
C ASP A 74 -3.27 -8.52 -0.09
N VAL A 75 -2.43 -9.55 0.04
CA VAL A 75 -1.23 -9.55 0.90
C VAL A 75 -0.04 -8.98 0.14
N GLY A 76 0.52 -7.89 0.65
CA GLY A 76 1.64 -7.19 0.02
C GLY A 76 1.20 -6.32 -1.15
N CYS A 77 0.15 -5.53 -0.96
CA CYS A 77 -0.49 -4.73 -2.02
C CYS A 77 0.41 -3.64 -2.63
N ASN A 78 1.57 -3.33 -2.03
CA ASN A 78 2.44 -2.24 -2.41
C ASN A 78 1.66 -0.90 -2.45
N SER A 79 1.78 -0.11 -3.53
CA SER A 79 1.04 1.14 -3.73
C SER A 79 -0.37 0.92 -4.33
N GLY A 80 -0.88 -0.32 -4.30
CA GLY A 80 -2.28 -0.66 -4.54
C GLY A 80 -2.71 -0.74 -6.01
N GLU A 81 -1.82 -0.54 -6.99
CA GLU A 81 -2.18 -0.46 -8.42
C GLU A 81 -2.86 -1.75 -8.92
N PHE A 82 -2.30 -2.92 -8.59
CA PHE A 82 -2.91 -4.19 -8.99
C PHE A 82 -4.14 -4.55 -8.16
N THR A 83 -4.16 -4.20 -6.87
CA THR A 83 -5.35 -4.34 -6.01
C THR A 83 -6.54 -3.55 -6.56
N ILE A 84 -6.30 -2.31 -6.99
CA ILE A 84 -7.29 -1.46 -7.67
C ILE A 84 -7.71 -2.09 -9.00
N THR A 85 -6.76 -2.65 -9.75
CA THR A 85 -7.07 -3.34 -11.03
C THR A 85 -8.00 -4.54 -10.82
N ILE A 86 -7.73 -5.37 -9.80
CA ILE A 86 -8.63 -6.47 -9.40
C ILE A 86 -10.01 -5.92 -9.05
N ALA A 87 -10.08 -4.87 -8.22
CA ALA A 87 -11.35 -4.31 -7.81
C ALA A 87 -12.18 -3.74 -8.97
N LYS A 88 -11.51 -3.07 -9.93
CA LYS A 88 -12.16 -2.51 -11.13
C LYS A 88 -12.63 -3.57 -12.11
N ARG A 89 -11.85 -4.64 -12.31
CA ARG A 89 -12.05 -5.59 -13.43
C ARG A 89 -12.76 -6.87 -13.01
N LEU A 90 -12.61 -7.29 -11.76
CA LEU A 90 -13.13 -8.57 -11.26
C LEU A 90 -14.26 -8.40 -10.24
N ASP A 91 -14.65 -7.16 -9.94
CA ASP A 91 -15.85 -6.75 -9.18
C ASP A 91 -16.11 -7.48 -7.85
N PRO A 92 -15.14 -7.51 -6.91
CA PRO A 92 -15.38 -8.05 -5.58
C PRO A 92 -16.38 -7.20 -4.78
N SER A 93 -17.12 -7.83 -3.88
CA SER A 93 -17.99 -7.08 -2.95
C SER A 93 -17.18 -6.27 -1.93
N TYR A 94 -15.97 -6.72 -1.62
CA TYR A 94 -15.04 -6.04 -0.72
C TYR A 94 -13.61 -6.49 -1.00
N LEU A 95 -12.65 -5.56 -1.00
CA LEU A 95 -11.23 -5.90 -1.13
C LEU A 95 -10.37 -5.10 -0.14
N LEU A 96 -9.69 -5.82 0.75
CA LEU A 96 -8.70 -5.24 1.66
C LEU A 96 -7.29 -5.45 1.12
N GLY A 97 -6.57 -4.38 0.78
CA GLY A 97 -5.13 -4.42 0.51
C GLY A 97 -4.32 -4.16 1.78
N VAL A 98 -3.37 -5.04 2.09
CA VAL A 98 -2.43 -4.86 3.21
C VAL A 98 -0.98 -4.80 2.74
N ASP A 99 -0.21 -3.90 3.34
CA ASP A 99 1.23 -3.81 3.15
C ASP A 99 1.91 -3.35 4.44
N VAL A 100 3.16 -3.76 4.64
CA VAL A 100 3.92 -3.44 5.85
C VAL A 100 4.39 -1.98 5.85
N ASP A 101 4.56 -1.36 4.67
CA ASP A 101 5.09 0.00 4.53
C ASP A 101 3.98 1.08 4.59
N PRO A 102 3.96 1.94 5.62
CA PRO A 102 2.95 3.00 5.74
C PRO A 102 3.00 4.02 4.60
N GLN A 103 4.16 4.25 3.96
CA GLN A 103 4.27 5.19 2.84
C GLN A 103 3.60 4.64 1.59
N LEU A 104 3.76 3.34 1.30
CA LEU A 104 3.09 2.70 0.17
C LEU A 104 1.58 2.65 0.38
N ILE A 105 1.13 2.37 1.60
CA ILE A 105 -0.30 2.44 1.96
C ILE A 105 -0.85 3.86 1.80
N SER A 106 -0.09 4.89 2.18
CA SER A 106 -0.49 6.29 1.95
C SER A 106 -0.67 6.58 0.46
N ARG A 107 0.24 6.10 -0.39
CA ARG A 107 0.13 6.21 -1.85
C ARG A 107 -1.08 5.47 -2.41
N ALA A 108 -1.31 4.23 -1.98
CA ALA A 108 -2.46 3.43 -2.38
C ALA A 108 -3.79 4.14 -2.07
N ARG A 109 -3.89 4.75 -0.88
CA ARG A 109 -5.03 5.59 -0.49
C ARG A 109 -5.15 6.85 -1.36
N GLY A 110 -4.03 7.47 -1.70
CA GLY A 110 -3.98 8.60 -2.63
C GLY A 110 -4.55 8.23 -4.01
N HIS A 111 -4.08 7.13 -4.61
CA HIS A 111 -4.59 6.64 -5.89
C HIS A 111 -6.11 6.40 -5.85
N LEU A 112 -6.62 5.79 -4.77
CA LEU A 112 -8.06 5.57 -4.62
C LEU A 112 -8.84 6.88 -4.48
N LYS A 113 -8.30 7.88 -3.77
CA LYS A 113 -8.90 9.21 -3.63
C LYS A 113 -8.94 9.95 -4.97
N ASP A 114 -7.88 9.84 -5.77
CA ASP A 114 -7.82 10.49 -7.09
C ASP A 114 -8.86 9.88 -8.03
N ILE A 115 -9.03 8.55 -8.02
CA ILE A 115 -10.09 7.86 -8.78
C ILE A 115 -11.48 8.32 -8.33
N LEU A 116 -11.73 8.36 -7.02
CA LEU A 116 -12.99 8.88 -6.46
C LEU A 116 -13.30 10.29 -6.95
N ARG A 117 -12.28 11.17 -6.92
CA ARG A 117 -12.42 12.55 -7.39
C ARG A 117 -12.71 12.61 -8.89
N GLN A 118 -12.04 11.80 -9.70
CA GLN A 118 -12.28 11.72 -11.14
C GLN A 118 -13.72 11.29 -11.46
N GLU A 119 -14.21 10.23 -10.81
CA GLU A 119 -15.60 9.75 -11.01
C GLU A 119 -16.64 10.79 -10.57
N GLN A 120 -16.38 11.55 -9.50
CA GLN A 120 -17.26 12.64 -9.07
C GLN A 120 -17.29 13.78 -10.10
N ILE A 121 -16.13 14.15 -10.63
CA ILE A 121 -16.01 15.17 -11.68
C ILE A 121 -16.76 14.71 -12.94
N GLU A 122 -16.55 13.47 -13.39
CA GLU A 122 -17.23 12.91 -14.56
C GLU A 122 -18.76 12.90 -14.39
N LYS A 123 -19.27 12.51 -13.22
CA LYS A 123 -20.71 12.58 -12.92
C LYS A 123 -21.23 14.02 -12.96
N ALA A 124 -20.52 14.95 -12.32
CA ALA A 124 -20.91 16.36 -12.33
C ALA A 124 -20.93 16.94 -13.76
N PHE A 125 -19.99 16.58 -14.63
CA PHE A 125 -19.99 17.00 -16.04
C PHE A 125 -21.19 16.48 -16.83
N VAL A 126 -21.66 15.26 -16.56
CA VAL A 126 -22.86 14.69 -17.20
C VAL A 126 -24.15 15.36 -16.72
N GLU A 127 -24.17 15.84 -15.48
CA GLU A 127 -25.34 16.47 -14.85
C GLU A 127 -25.51 17.96 -15.20
N ILE A 128 -24.54 18.61 -15.85
CA ILE A 128 -24.66 20.00 -16.30
C ILE A 128 -25.71 20.07 -17.43
N PRO A 129 -26.83 20.81 -17.26
CA PRO A 129 -27.80 21.02 -18.33
C PRO A 129 -27.13 21.72 -19.51
N ALA A 130 -27.30 21.20 -20.72
CA ALA A 130 -26.83 21.87 -21.93
C ALA A 130 -27.43 23.28 -22.01
N VAL A 131 -26.61 24.30 -21.71
CA VAL A 131 -26.98 25.69 -21.96
C VAL A 131 -27.12 25.82 -23.47
N LYS A 132 -28.37 25.89 -23.95
CA LYS A 132 -28.66 26.24 -25.34
C LYS A 132 -28.11 27.65 -25.58
N SER A 133 -26.94 27.75 -26.20
CA SER A 133 -26.43 29.01 -26.70
C SER A 133 -27.31 29.44 -27.88
N THR A 134 -28.28 30.32 -27.63
CA THR A 134 -28.89 31.12 -28.69
C THR A 134 -27.85 32.13 -29.17
N ALA A 135 -27.01 31.73 -30.11
CA ALA A 135 -26.19 32.67 -30.87
C ALA A 135 -27.12 33.45 -31.80
N LYS A 136 -27.46 34.68 -31.40
CA LYS A 136 -27.94 35.70 -32.33
C LYS A 136 -26.72 36.27 -33.05
N ASN A 137 -26.70 36.13 -34.37
CA ASN A 137 -25.82 36.86 -35.27
C ASN A 137 -26.15 38.34 -35.19
N GLU A 138 -25.17 39.18 -34.87
CA GLU A 138 -25.13 40.56 -35.35
C GLU A 138 -23.70 40.88 -35.82
N ASP A 139 -23.60 41.16 -37.11
CA ASP A 139 -22.42 41.64 -37.83
C ASP A 139 -22.14 43.12 -37.50
N GLY A 140 -20.85 43.50 -37.43
CA GLY A 140 -20.45 44.93 -37.47
C GLY A 140 -19.01 45.20 -36.98
N PRO A 141 -18.11 45.83 -37.78
CA PRO A 141 -16.65 45.73 -37.57
C PRO A 141 -15.98 46.88 -36.81
N VAL A 142 -14.93 46.49 -36.06
CA VAL A 142 -13.61 47.09 -35.76
C VAL A 142 -13.41 48.62 -35.84
N ALA A 143 -12.96 49.22 -34.73
CA ALA A 143 -11.98 50.31 -34.74
C ALA A 143 -11.13 50.32 -33.46
N SER A 144 -9.82 50.51 -33.63
CA SER A 144 -8.72 50.51 -32.66
C SER A 144 -8.28 51.92 -32.27
N ALA A 145 -7.85 52.12 -31.02
CA ALA A 145 -6.80 53.06 -30.52
C ALA A 145 -7.08 53.29 -29.02
N ALA A 146 -6.22 52.89 -28.07
CA ALA A 146 -4.90 53.42 -27.68
C ALA A 146 -4.98 54.49 -26.58
N ASP A 147 -4.03 54.37 -25.65
CA ASP A 147 -3.54 55.30 -24.63
C ASP A 147 -4.21 55.38 -23.25
N GLY A 148 -3.33 55.36 -22.23
CA GLY A 148 -3.36 56.44 -21.24
C GLY A 148 -3.45 56.08 -19.75
N GLU A 149 -2.32 55.70 -19.16
CA GLU A 149 -1.81 56.16 -17.85
C GLU A 149 -2.48 55.78 -16.50
N LYS A 150 -1.59 55.86 -15.49
CA LYS A 150 -1.70 55.58 -14.04
C LYS A 150 -2.73 56.51 -13.38
N GLU A 151 -3.29 56.26 -12.20
CA GLU A 151 -2.60 56.18 -10.91
C GLU A 151 -3.61 56.00 -9.76
N SER A 152 -3.09 55.57 -8.61
CA SER A 152 -3.57 55.84 -7.23
C SER A 152 -4.59 54.90 -6.55
N MET A 153 -4.26 54.69 -5.29
CA MET A 153 -4.89 53.89 -4.25
C MET A 153 -6.23 54.46 -3.81
N ASN A 154 -7.13 53.60 -3.35
CA ASN A 154 -7.97 53.88 -2.19
C ASN A 154 -8.21 52.56 -1.42
N GLU A 155 -7.83 52.59 -0.15
CA GLU A 155 -8.28 51.67 0.88
C GLU A 155 -9.74 52.02 1.20
N GLU A 156 -10.65 51.06 1.11
CA GLU A 156 -11.88 51.10 1.92
C GLU A 156 -12.21 49.70 2.45
N GLU A 157 -12.50 49.72 3.74
CA GLU A 157 -12.92 48.61 4.60
C GLU A 157 -14.21 47.96 4.07
N GLU A 158 -14.34 46.64 4.21
CA GLU A 158 -15.67 46.07 4.42
C GLU A 158 -15.65 44.74 5.18
N GLY A 159 -16.21 44.79 6.39
CA GLY A 159 -17.41 44.00 6.68
C GLY A 159 -17.25 42.49 6.82
N SER A 160 -16.96 42.06 8.04
CA SER A 160 -17.26 40.72 8.54
C SER A 160 -18.72 40.33 8.28
N LYS A 161 -18.97 39.42 7.33
CA LYS A 161 -20.21 38.64 7.24
C LYS A 161 -19.87 37.16 7.43
N LYS A 162 -20.15 36.66 8.64
CA LYS A 162 -20.27 35.23 8.94
C LYS A 162 -21.42 34.66 8.10
N ASN A 163 -21.11 33.90 7.07
CA ASN A 163 -22.05 32.94 6.51
C ASN A 163 -21.95 31.65 7.32
N ASP A 164 -22.96 31.42 8.15
CA ASP A 164 -23.28 30.13 8.77
C ASP A 164 -23.85 29.21 7.69
N GLY A 165 -22.96 28.70 6.84
CA GLY A 165 -23.25 27.62 5.91
C GLY A 165 -22.64 26.35 6.47
N GLY A 166 -23.45 25.54 7.16
CA GLY A 166 -23.05 24.21 7.61
C GLY A 166 -22.36 23.45 6.48
N ASP A 167 -21.13 23.03 6.75
CA ASP A 167 -20.18 22.50 5.77
C ASP A 167 -20.71 21.17 5.19
N VAL A 168 -21.41 21.25 4.05
CA VAL A 168 -21.94 20.10 3.30
C VAL A 168 -20.81 19.12 2.93
N PHE A 169 -19.56 19.57 2.94
CA PHE A 169 -18.35 18.76 2.74
C PHE A 169 -18.02 17.79 3.89
N ALA A 170 -18.52 18.02 5.11
CA ALA A 170 -18.16 17.19 6.26
C ALA A 170 -18.96 15.88 6.34
N ASN A 171 -20.15 15.83 5.73
CA ASN A 171 -21.07 14.71 5.91
C ASN A 171 -20.87 13.55 4.92
N ASP A 172 -20.24 13.81 3.77
CA ASP A 172 -20.07 12.84 2.66
C ASP A 172 -18.64 12.27 2.50
N MET A 173 -17.87 12.29 3.60
CA MET A 173 -16.53 11.70 3.62
C MET A 173 -16.58 10.15 3.64
N PRO A 174 -15.70 9.46 2.87
CA PRO A 174 -15.54 8.01 2.97
C PRO A 174 -15.28 7.56 4.41
N LEU A 175 -15.76 6.36 4.78
CA LEU A 175 -15.61 5.81 6.14
C LEU A 175 -14.15 5.73 6.61
N SER A 176 -13.18 5.65 5.68
CA SER A 176 -11.75 5.72 5.97
C SER A 176 -11.31 7.05 6.59
N PHE A 177 -12.04 8.14 6.35
CA PHE A 177 -11.79 9.45 6.93
C PHE A 177 -12.54 9.69 8.25
N LYS A 178 -13.76 9.15 8.41
CA LYS A 178 -14.52 9.26 9.67
C LYS A 178 -13.83 8.53 10.84
N LEU A 179 -13.00 7.54 10.56
CA LEU A 179 -12.19 6.80 11.53
C LEU A 179 -10.87 7.51 11.93
N TRP A 180 -10.54 8.66 11.33
CA TRP A 180 -9.25 9.34 11.51
C TRP A 180 -9.43 10.79 11.99
N LYS A 181 -10.06 10.99 13.15
CA LYS A 181 -9.68 12.14 13.99
C LYS A 181 -8.51 11.70 14.87
N PRO A 182 -7.41 12.46 14.99
CA PRO A 182 -6.39 12.17 15.98
C PRO A 182 -7.01 12.51 17.34
N SER A 183 -7.55 11.51 18.04
CA SER A 183 -7.86 11.69 19.46
C SER A 183 -6.52 11.79 20.19
N THR A 184 -6.19 13.00 20.62
CA THR A 184 -5.43 13.24 21.86
C THR A 184 -6.21 12.61 23.01
N GLN A 185 -6.13 11.28 23.13
CA GLN A 185 -6.37 10.49 24.32
C GLN A 185 -6.18 9.02 23.97
N THR A 186 -5.39 8.37 24.81
CA THR A 186 -5.18 6.92 24.88
C THR A 186 -6.50 6.15 24.80
N GLN A 187 -6.78 5.54 23.66
CA GLN A 187 -7.76 4.46 23.55
C GLN A 187 -7.12 3.24 22.90
N THR A 188 -6.82 2.27 23.75
CA THR A 188 -6.52 0.88 23.44
C THR A 188 -7.78 0.15 22.96
N THR A 189 -8.26 0.41 21.75
CA THR A 189 -9.14 -0.53 21.03
C THR A 189 -9.05 -0.28 19.51
N VAL A 190 -8.72 -1.32 18.75
CA VAL A 190 -8.77 -1.31 17.28
C VAL A 190 -10.25 -1.39 16.87
N PRO A 191 -10.81 -0.45 16.09
CA PRO A 191 -12.21 -0.52 15.71
C PRO A 191 -12.50 -1.78 14.87
N ARG A 192 -13.33 -2.66 15.44
CA ARG A 192 -13.73 -3.99 14.92
C ARG A 192 -14.64 -3.92 13.67
N ALA A 193 -14.59 -2.86 12.88
CA ALA A 193 -15.68 -2.51 11.95
C ALA A 193 -15.27 -2.15 10.51
N ILE A 194 -14.04 -2.45 10.08
CA ILE A 194 -13.63 -2.13 8.69
C ILE A 194 -14.46 -2.93 7.66
N GLY A 195 -14.84 -4.17 7.99
CA GLY A 195 -15.62 -5.04 7.09
C GLY A 195 -17.13 -4.78 7.06
N LYS A 196 -17.71 -4.16 8.09
CA LYS A 196 -19.16 -3.87 8.13
C LYS A 196 -19.56 -2.60 7.37
N ALA A 197 -18.61 -1.70 7.18
CA ALA A 197 -18.87 -0.38 6.61
C ALA A 197 -18.84 -0.37 5.06
N ALA A 198 -18.38 -1.44 4.43
CA ALA A 198 -18.29 -1.57 2.97
C ALA A 198 -19.38 -2.48 2.35
N VAL A 199 -20.29 -3.03 3.16
CA VAL A 199 -21.36 -3.92 2.68
C VAL A 199 -22.31 -3.11 1.79
N GLY A 200 -22.40 -3.47 0.50
CA GLY A 200 -23.23 -2.80 -0.50
C GLY A 200 -22.54 -1.66 -1.27
N SER A 201 -21.30 -1.32 -0.91
CA SER A 201 -20.50 -0.35 -1.66
C SER A 201 -20.00 -0.94 -2.98
N LYS A 202 -20.00 -0.14 -4.06
CA LYS A 202 -19.36 -0.49 -5.32
C LYS A 202 -17.95 0.09 -5.41
N PHE A 203 -17.16 -0.35 -6.38
CA PHE A 203 -15.92 0.33 -6.73
C PHE A 203 -16.16 1.83 -6.93
N PRO A 204 -15.29 2.71 -6.41
CA PRO A 204 -14.05 2.47 -5.63
C PRO A 204 -14.23 2.33 -4.11
N LEU A 205 -15.46 2.47 -3.60
CA LEU A 205 -15.77 2.49 -2.16
C LEU A 205 -15.69 1.12 -1.47
N ASN A 206 -15.65 0.03 -2.24
CA ASN A 206 -15.45 -1.34 -1.76
C ASN A 206 -13.97 -1.70 -1.48
N VAL A 207 -13.03 -0.82 -1.79
CA VAL A 207 -11.58 -1.06 -1.60
C VAL A 207 -11.07 -0.34 -0.35
N VAL A 208 -10.32 -1.04 0.49
CA VAL A 208 -9.68 -0.47 1.68
C VAL A 208 -8.20 -0.83 1.69
N PHE A 209 -7.34 0.12 2.08
CA PHE A 209 -5.91 -0.11 2.28
C PHE A 209 -5.53 0.08 3.75
N LYS A 210 -4.76 -0.87 4.30
CA LYS A 210 -4.33 -0.88 5.71
C LYS A 210 -2.84 -1.23 5.81
N ARG A 211 -2.12 -0.52 6.69
CA ARG A 211 -0.77 -0.93 7.09
C ARG A 211 -0.86 -2.13 8.01
N GLU A 212 -0.21 -3.22 7.64
CA GLU A 212 -0.18 -4.45 8.43
C GLU A 212 1.07 -5.28 8.09
N ASP A 213 1.78 -5.74 9.12
CA ASP A 213 2.73 -6.84 8.98
C ASP A 213 1.97 -8.17 9.07
N ILE A 214 1.76 -8.82 7.92
CA ILE A 214 1.01 -10.08 7.85
C ILE A 214 1.63 -11.21 8.69
N VAL A 215 2.92 -11.14 9.03
CA VAL A 215 3.60 -12.17 9.84
C VAL A 215 3.33 -11.93 11.33
N SER A 216 3.48 -10.68 11.76
CA SER A 216 3.56 -10.31 13.17
C SER A 216 2.23 -9.80 13.74
N ASP A 217 1.48 -9.02 12.96
CA ASP A 217 0.27 -8.36 13.45
C ASP A 217 -0.90 -9.34 13.54
N ALA A 218 -1.80 -9.08 14.49
CA ALA A 218 -3.10 -9.74 14.55
C ALA A 218 -4.00 -9.20 13.42
N HIS A 219 -4.58 -10.11 12.65
CA HIS A 219 -5.50 -9.74 11.58
C HIS A 219 -6.93 -9.68 12.14
N ALA A 220 -7.64 -8.59 11.88
CA ALA A 220 -8.98 -8.36 12.42
C ALA A 220 -10.12 -8.91 11.54
N GLY A 221 -9.82 -9.23 10.28
CA GLY A 221 -10.75 -9.85 9.34
C GLY A 221 -10.79 -11.38 9.46
N LYS A 222 -11.79 -12.00 8.82
CA LYS A 222 -11.92 -13.45 8.61
C LYS A 222 -12.97 -13.71 7.54
N ASP A 223 -13.11 -14.98 7.19
CA ASP A 223 -14.10 -15.48 6.23
C ASP A 223 -13.95 -14.79 4.86
N TYR A 224 -12.71 -14.73 4.37
CA TYR A 224 -12.41 -14.26 3.01
C TYR A 224 -12.70 -15.36 1.99
N ASP A 225 -13.34 -15.01 0.88
CA ASP A 225 -13.60 -15.92 -0.22
C ASP A 225 -12.34 -16.13 -1.07
N PHE A 226 -11.51 -15.09 -1.19
CA PHE A 226 -10.22 -15.17 -1.86
C PHE A 226 -9.14 -14.38 -1.12
N ILE A 227 -7.90 -14.86 -1.21
CA ILE A 227 -6.71 -14.15 -0.74
C ILE A 227 -5.67 -14.17 -1.85
N THR A 228 -5.19 -13.01 -2.26
CA THR A 228 -4.09 -12.89 -3.21
C THR A 228 -2.76 -12.69 -2.47
N CYS A 229 -1.73 -13.41 -2.93
CA CYS A 229 -0.38 -13.35 -2.37
C CYS A 229 0.62 -13.30 -3.52
N PHE A 230 0.68 -12.14 -4.17
CA PHE A 230 1.47 -11.98 -5.38
C PHE A 230 2.85 -11.38 -5.10
N SER A 231 3.92 -12.10 -5.44
CA SER A 231 5.27 -11.54 -5.41
C SER A 231 5.70 -10.93 -4.07
N VAL A 232 5.22 -11.51 -2.96
CA VAL A 232 5.59 -11.09 -1.59
C VAL A 232 6.30 -12.19 -0.81
N THR A 233 6.09 -13.47 -1.16
CA THR A 233 6.59 -14.63 -0.39
C THR A 233 8.09 -14.60 -0.18
N LYS A 234 8.90 -14.23 -1.19
CA LYS A 234 10.36 -14.08 -1.02
C LYS A 234 10.73 -13.13 0.11
N TRP A 235 10.03 -12.00 0.24
CA TRP A 235 10.38 -10.99 1.23
C TRP A 235 10.02 -11.48 2.62
N ILE A 236 8.82 -12.05 2.80
CA ILE A 236 8.44 -12.73 4.03
C ILE A 236 9.49 -13.78 4.41
N HIS A 237 9.87 -14.61 3.45
CA HIS A 237 10.77 -15.73 3.64
C HIS A 237 12.21 -15.33 3.96
N LEU A 238 12.74 -14.28 3.32
CA LEU A 238 14.06 -13.74 3.65
C LEU A 238 14.09 -13.06 5.02
N PHE A 239 13.03 -12.36 5.42
CA PHE A 239 13.00 -11.61 6.67
C PHE A 239 12.60 -12.44 7.89
N HIS A 240 11.82 -13.50 7.70
CA HIS A 240 11.28 -14.31 8.79
C HIS A 240 11.60 -15.81 8.68
N GLY A 241 12.40 -16.22 7.68
CA GLY A 241 12.78 -17.61 7.48
C GLY A 241 11.61 -18.53 7.13
N ASP A 242 11.85 -19.84 7.18
CA ASP A 242 10.83 -20.85 6.91
C ASP A 242 9.64 -20.73 7.86
N GLU A 243 9.89 -20.44 9.14
CA GLU A 243 8.84 -20.29 10.15
C GLU A 243 7.89 -19.14 9.82
N GLY A 244 8.42 -18.01 9.33
CA GLY A 244 7.58 -16.89 8.92
C GLY A 244 6.68 -17.21 7.72
N ILE A 245 7.20 -17.86 6.68
CA ILE A 245 6.38 -18.18 5.51
C ILE A 245 5.34 -19.26 5.82
N LYS A 246 5.69 -20.28 6.62
CA LYS A 246 4.75 -21.29 7.13
C LYS A 246 3.63 -20.65 7.96
N LYS A 247 4.00 -19.73 8.88
CA LYS A 247 3.03 -18.98 9.70
C LYS A 247 2.07 -18.16 8.82
N VAL A 248 2.56 -17.52 7.77
CA VAL A 248 1.69 -16.78 6.83
C VAL A 248 0.76 -17.72 6.07
N PHE A 249 1.23 -18.87 5.59
CA PHE A 249 0.36 -19.83 4.92
C PHE A 249 -0.72 -20.39 5.85
N ALA A 250 -0.38 -20.73 7.10
CA ALA A 250 -1.35 -21.13 8.11
C ALA A 250 -2.37 -20.01 8.39
N LYS A 251 -1.92 -18.77 8.59
CA LYS A 251 -2.79 -17.61 8.79
C LYS A 251 -3.73 -17.40 7.59
N ILE A 252 -3.23 -17.49 6.36
CA ILE A 252 -4.07 -17.38 5.15
C ILE A 252 -5.15 -18.45 5.15
N TYR A 253 -4.80 -19.70 5.46
CA TYR A 253 -5.78 -20.79 5.55
C TYR A 253 -6.86 -20.50 6.61
N GLU A 254 -6.48 -20.03 7.79
CA GLU A 254 -7.41 -19.64 8.86
C GLU A 254 -8.35 -18.50 8.45
N LEU A 255 -7.83 -17.52 7.71
CA LEU A 255 -8.58 -16.35 7.25
C LEU A 255 -9.57 -16.65 6.12
N LEU A 256 -9.34 -17.71 5.34
CA LEU A 256 -10.25 -18.14 4.27
C LEU A 256 -11.54 -18.77 4.82
N ALA A 257 -12.67 -18.42 4.23
CA ALA A 257 -13.93 -19.13 4.39
C ALA A 257 -13.84 -20.56 3.80
N PRO A 258 -14.70 -21.51 4.23
CA PRO A 258 -14.81 -22.81 3.57
C PRO A 258 -15.02 -22.66 2.05
N GLY A 259 -14.26 -23.41 1.25
CA GLY A 259 -14.28 -23.30 -0.22
C GLY A 259 -13.56 -22.07 -0.80
N GLY A 260 -12.99 -21.22 0.04
CA GLY A 260 -12.20 -20.06 -0.36
C GLY A 260 -10.88 -20.43 -1.03
N ARG A 261 -10.25 -19.45 -1.70
CA ARG A 261 -9.06 -19.68 -2.53
C ARG A 261 -7.89 -18.77 -2.17
N LEU A 262 -6.69 -19.34 -2.10
CA LEU A 262 -5.44 -18.59 -2.13
C LEU A 262 -4.93 -18.54 -3.58
N ILE A 263 -4.67 -17.35 -4.11
CA ILE A 263 -3.98 -17.16 -5.39
C ILE A 263 -2.55 -16.71 -5.11
N LEU A 264 -1.56 -17.52 -5.51
CA LEU A 264 -0.18 -17.39 -5.11
C LEU A 264 0.75 -17.22 -6.33
N GLU A 265 1.58 -16.18 -6.32
CA GLU A 265 2.69 -16.03 -7.27
C GLU A 265 4.02 -15.98 -6.49
N PRO A 266 4.70 -17.12 -6.30
CA PRO A 266 5.96 -17.13 -5.59
C PRO A 266 7.11 -16.69 -6.50
N GLN A 267 8.05 -15.89 -5.96
CA GLN A 267 9.24 -15.57 -6.74
C GLN A 267 10.21 -16.76 -6.78
N PRO A 268 10.90 -16.99 -7.91
CA PRO A 268 11.81 -18.13 -8.04
C PRO A 268 13.03 -17.99 -7.13
N TRP A 269 13.58 -19.12 -6.69
CA TRP A 269 14.75 -19.19 -5.81
C TRP A 269 15.94 -18.38 -6.34
N LYS A 270 16.18 -18.41 -7.66
CA LYS A 270 17.24 -17.61 -8.31
C LYS A 270 17.19 -16.12 -7.94
N SER A 271 15.99 -15.57 -7.70
CA SER A 271 15.81 -14.16 -7.33
C SER A 271 16.18 -13.84 -5.87
N TYR A 272 16.29 -14.85 -5.00
CA TYR A 272 16.72 -14.70 -3.60
C TYR A 272 18.21 -14.37 -3.52
N HIS A 273 19.03 -14.98 -4.38
CA HIS A 273 20.49 -14.78 -4.41
C HIS A 273 20.87 -13.30 -4.56
N LYS A 274 20.05 -12.50 -5.27
CA LYS A 274 20.28 -11.06 -5.48
C LYS A 274 19.93 -10.20 -4.27
N ARG A 275 19.19 -10.73 -3.29
CA ARG A 275 18.61 -9.98 -2.17
C ARG A 275 18.99 -10.54 -0.79
N LYS A 276 19.65 -11.68 -0.72
CA LYS A 276 20.05 -12.35 0.53
C LYS A 276 20.90 -11.52 1.49
N PHE A 277 21.62 -10.49 1.02
CA PHE A 277 22.48 -9.65 1.85
C PHE A 277 22.01 -8.18 1.93
N THR A 278 20.70 -7.95 1.77
CA THR A 278 20.15 -6.58 1.89
C THR A 278 20.06 -6.06 3.32
N SER A 279 20.08 -6.95 4.31
CA SER A 279 20.16 -6.65 5.74
C SER A 279 20.78 -7.83 6.51
N GLU A 280 21.22 -7.58 7.74
CA GLU A 280 21.72 -8.62 8.66
C GLU A 280 20.70 -9.74 8.90
N VAL A 281 19.42 -9.39 9.00
CA VAL A 281 18.31 -10.34 9.13
C VAL A 281 18.26 -11.28 7.94
N THR A 282 18.27 -10.72 6.72
CA THR A 282 18.23 -11.53 5.49
C THR A 282 19.48 -12.39 5.33
N ALA A 283 20.65 -11.88 5.74
CA ALA A 283 21.92 -12.61 5.69
C ALA A 283 21.92 -13.80 6.65
N THR A 284 21.31 -13.64 7.82
CA THR A 284 21.19 -14.67 8.86
C THR A 284 20.19 -15.76 8.48
N ASN A 285 19.05 -15.38 7.88
CA ASN A 285 17.98 -16.31 7.56
C ASN A 285 18.23 -17.10 6.26
N TYR A 286 18.76 -16.45 5.22
CA TYR A 286 18.96 -17.07 3.91
C TYR A 286 19.65 -18.46 3.94
N PRO A 287 20.78 -18.67 4.65
CA PRO A 287 21.43 -19.99 4.69
C PRO A 287 20.60 -21.06 5.43
N LYS A 288 19.64 -20.65 6.27
CA LYS A 288 18.77 -21.55 7.05
C LYS A 288 17.50 -21.97 6.32
N ILE A 289 17.16 -21.31 5.19
CA ILE A 289 15.97 -21.63 4.40
C ILE A 289 16.09 -23.05 3.84
N GLN A 290 15.13 -23.91 4.15
CA GLN A 290 15.00 -25.26 3.62
C GLN A 290 13.80 -25.40 2.69
N LEU A 291 12.64 -24.88 3.08
CA LEU A 291 11.42 -24.91 2.25
C LEU A 291 11.58 -24.02 1.02
N ARG A 292 11.83 -24.57 -0.17
CA ARG A 292 12.04 -23.75 -1.37
C ARG A 292 10.71 -23.34 -2.02
N PRO A 293 10.67 -22.25 -2.80
CA PRO A 293 9.46 -21.81 -3.51
C PRO A 293 8.79 -22.87 -4.38
N LYS A 294 9.58 -23.78 -4.99
CA LYS A 294 9.07 -24.90 -5.78
C LYS A 294 8.26 -25.91 -4.95
N ASP A 295 8.50 -25.96 -3.64
CA ASP A 295 7.88 -26.90 -2.71
C ASP A 295 6.69 -26.25 -1.96
N PHE A 296 6.40 -24.96 -2.19
CA PHE A 296 5.25 -24.27 -1.57
C PHE A 296 3.90 -24.92 -1.92
N PRO A 297 3.60 -25.28 -3.19
CA PRO A 297 2.33 -25.95 -3.51
C PRO A 297 2.12 -27.24 -2.71
N LYS A 298 3.18 -28.07 -2.62
CA LYS A 298 3.18 -29.31 -1.85
C LYS A 298 2.94 -29.05 -0.36
N HIS A 299 3.64 -28.07 0.21
CA HIS A 299 3.49 -27.69 1.62
C HIS A 299 2.09 -27.15 1.96
N LEU A 300 1.48 -26.35 1.05
CA LEU A 300 0.12 -25.85 1.22
C LEU A 300 -0.90 -26.99 1.37
N VAL A 301 -0.75 -28.06 0.58
CA VAL A 301 -1.64 -29.22 0.65
C VAL A 301 -1.32 -30.10 1.85
N GLU A 302 -0.08 -30.59 1.95
CA GLU A 302 0.29 -31.63 2.92
C GLU A 302 0.43 -31.16 4.35
N SER A 303 0.80 -29.89 4.56
CA SER A 303 1.10 -29.37 5.91
C SER A 303 0.10 -28.32 6.39
N VAL A 304 -0.43 -27.49 5.50
CA VAL A 304 -1.34 -26.40 5.87
C VAL A 304 -2.81 -26.88 5.84
N GLY A 305 -3.15 -27.79 4.94
CA GLY A 305 -4.47 -28.42 4.87
C GLY A 305 -5.36 -27.94 3.72
N PHE A 306 -4.81 -27.22 2.72
CA PHE A 306 -5.56 -26.95 1.49
C PHE A 306 -5.91 -28.26 0.78
N ARG A 307 -7.12 -28.37 0.22
CA ARG A 307 -7.57 -29.56 -0.51
C ARG A 307 -6.75 -29.81 -1.78
N SER A 308 -6.42 -28.75 -2.50
CA SER A 308 -5.59 -28.79 -3.70
C SER A 308 -4.76 -27.53 -3.83
N CYS A 309 -3.66 -27.61 -4.59
CA CYS A 309 -2.89 -26.45 -5.05
C CYS A 309 -2.47 -26.70 -6.49
N GLU A 310 -3.16 -26.04 -7.42
CA GLU A 310 -3.06 -26.24 -8.85
C GLU A 310 -2.23 -25.13 -9.49
N PHE A 311 -1.43 -25.51 -10.49
CA PHE A 311 -0.75 -24.55 -11.35
C PHE A 311 -1.75 -23.95 -12.33
N LEU A 312 -1.80 -22.62 -12.42
CA LEU A 312 -2.61 -21.91 -13.40
C LEU A 312 -1.81 -21.64 -14.67
N GLU A 313 -0.88 -20.70 -14.59
CA GLU A 313 -0.10 -20.26 -15.74
C GLU A 313 1.24 -19.65 -15.29
N VAL A 314 2.20 -19.56 -16.21
CA VAL A 314 3.37 -18.69 -16.05
C VAL A 314 3.06 -17.32 -16.64
N CYS A 315 2.71 -16.34 -15.81
CA CYS A 315 2.56 -14.95 -16.25
C CYS A 315 3.93 -14.34 -16.53
N GLN A 316 4.05 -13.65 -17.67
CA GLN A 316 5.30 -13.00 -18.11
C GLN A 316 5.04 -11.58 -18.59
N THR A 317 5.88 -10.66 -18.14
CA THR A 317 5.96 -9.28 -18.65
C THR A 317 7.13 -9.10 -19.61
N SER A 318 7.14 -7.98 -20.35
CA SER A 318 8.29 -7.59 -21.18
C SER A 318 9.54 -7.30 -20.34
N SER A 319 9.37 -6.90 -19.09
CA SER A 319 10.46 -6.70 -18.13
C SER A 319 11.14 -8.01 -17.70
N LYS A 320 12.48 -8.01 -17.72
CA LYS A 320 13.28 -9.15 -17.27
C LYS A 320 13.03 -9.49 -15.79
N GLY A 321 12.78 -10.77 -15.50
CA GLY A 321 12.67 -11.30 -14.13
C GLY A 321 11.25 -11.40 -13.56
N PHE A 322 10.23 -11.21 -14.40
CA PHE A 322 8.80 -11.29 -14.07
C PHE A 322 8.06 -12.37 -14.85
N ARG A 323 8.78 -13.41 -15.29
CA ARG A 323 8.22 -14.68 -15.71
C ARG A 323 8.05 -15.57 -14.48
N ARG A 324 6.83 -15.69 -13.94
CA ARG A 324 6.56 -16.36 -12.66
C ARG A 324 5.31 -17.23 -12.74
N PRO A 325 5.34 -18.44 -12.15
CA PRO A 325 4.15 -19.27 -12.07
C PRO A 325 3.13 -18.66 -11.11
N VAL A 326 1.85 -18.81 -11.43
CA VAL A 326 0.73 -18.54 -10.56
C VAL A 326 0.06 -19.87 -10.21
N TYR A 327 -0.30 -20.03 -8.94
CA TYR A 327 -1.00 -21.18 -8.41
C TYR A 327 -2.30 -20.74 -7.74
N VAL A 328 -3.29 -21.64 -7.73
CA VAL A 328 -4.49 -21.50 -6.91
C VAL A 328 -4.57 -22.65 -5.92
N ALA A 329 -4.70 -22.36 -4.63
CA ALA A 329 -4.95 -23.34 -3.60
C ALA A 329 -6.38 -23.21 -3.07
N GLN A 330 -7.12 -24.32 -3.03
CA GLN A 330 -8.52 -24.31 -2.60
C GLN A 330 -8.64 -24.91 -1.19
N LYS A 331 -9.34 -24.19 -0.31
CA LYS A 331 -9.66 -24.66 1.05
C LYS A 331 -10.74 -25.74 1.01
#